data_AF-A0A164DXT9-F1
#
_entry.id   AF-A0A164DXT9-F1
#
_cell.length_a   1.000
_cell.length_b   1.000
_cell.length_c   1.000
_cell.angle_alpha   90.00
_cell.angle_beta   90.00
_cell.angle_gamma   90.00
#
_symmetry.space_group_name_H-M   'P 1'
#
loop_
_entity.id
_entity.type
_entity.pdbx_description
1 polymer ?
#
loop_
_entity_poly.entity_id
_entity_poly.type
_entity_poly.pdbx_seq_one_letter_code
_entity_poly.pdbx_strand_id
1 'polypeptide(L)'
;LLSSQSVFSPASSLRHLLNAAVRLANDLVVWYPNSEEAEKELVGVFFPIALDACFENLVDLVQLVMERLVGAADSDRYQDIASYIVISHCHSLVTACAAPVRCLEEKAL
;
A
#
# COMPACT_ATOMS: atom_id res chain seq x y z
N LEU A 1 21.57 3.72 -15.89
CA LEU A 1 22.83 3.56 -15.12
C LEU A 1 22.73 2.39 -14.13
N LEU A 2 22.31 1.21 -14.59
CA LEU A 2 22.20 -0.01 -13.76
C LEU A 2 23.05 -1.18 -14.29
N SER A 3 23.52 -1.09 -15.55
CA SER A 3 24.32 -2.13 -16.21
C SER A 3 25.79 -2.16 -15.80
N SER A 4 26.26 -1.18 -15.03
CA SER A 4 27.67 -1.02 -14.64
C SER A 4 27.95 -1.35 -13.17
N GLN A 5 26.97 -1.84 -12.40
CA GLN A 5 27.20 -2.30 -11.03
C GLN A 5 27.62 -3.76 -11.03
N SER A 6 28.85 -4.03 -10.57
CA SER A 6 29.41 -5.38 -10.44
C SER A 6 28.77 -6.21 -9.32
N VAL A 7 28.01 -5.57 -8.42
CA VAL A 7 27.21 -6.23 -7.39
C VAL A 7 25.84 -5.57 -7.38
N PHE A 8 24.84 -6.27 -7.93
CA PHE A 8 23.45 -5.85 -7.82
C PHE A 8 23.03 -6.00 -6.35
N SER A 9 22.77 -4.88 -5.66
CA SER A 9 22.10 -4.91 -4.37
C SER A 9 20.58 -4.85 -4.63
N PRO A 10 19.84 -5.96 -4.44
CA PRO A 10 18.41 -6.00 -4.73
C PRO A 10 17.64 -4.95 -3.92
N ALA A 11 18.16 -4.58 -2.75
CA ALA A 11 17.54 -3.61 -1.85
C ALA A 11 17.52 -2.18 -2.43
N SER A 12 18.58 -1.74 -3.13
CA SER A 12 18.66 -0.36 -3.64
C SER A 12 17.84 -0.19 -4.91
N SER A 13 17.94 -1.12 -5.86
CA SER A 13 17.17 -1.11 -7.11
C SER A 13 15.66 -1.23 -6.85
N LEU A 14 15.24 -2.10 -5.93
CA LEU A 14 13.85 -2.22 -5.51
C LEU A 14 13.35 -0.93 -4.84
N ARG A 15 14.12 -0.34 -3.94
CA ARG A 15 13.78 0.94 -3.30
C ARG A 15 13.59 2.04 -4.34
N HIS A 16 14.46 2.12 -5.34
CA HIS A 16 14.32 3.09 -6.43
C HIS A 16 13.07 2.84 -7.27
N LEU A 17 12.78 1.59 -7.60
CA LEU A 17 11.60 1.22 -8.38
C LEU A 17 10.30 1.55 -7.63
N LEU A 18 10.24 1.25 -6.34
CA LEU A 18 9.10 1.60 -5.50
C LEU A 18 8.92 3.12 -5.40
N ASN A 19 10.00 3.88 -5.18
CA ASN A 19 9.93 5.34 -5.19
C ASN A 19 9.42 5.89 -6.53
N ALA A 20 9.90 5.35 -7.65
CA ALA A 20 9.44 5.75 -8.96
C ALA A 20 7.95 5.42 -9.17
N ALA A 21 7.50 4.26 -8.69
CA ALA A 21 6.10 3.84 -8.78
C ALA A 21 5.17 4.75 -7.96
N VAL A 22 5.53 5.07 -6.70
CA VAL A 22 4.75 5.98 -5.86
C VAL A 22 4.69 7.38 -6.48
N ARG A 23 5.81 7.88 -7.02
CA ARG A 23 5.85 9.16 -7.75
C ARG A 23 4.96 9.16 -8.98
N LEU A 24 5.03 8.10 -9.79
CA LEU A 24 4.21 7.97 -10.98
C LEU A 24 2.71 7.96 -10.62
N ALA A 25 2.33 7.19 -9.59
CA ALA A 25 0.95 7.17 -9.11
C ALA A 25 0.50 8.55 -8.61
N ASN A 26 1.37 9.28 -7.92
CA ASN A 26 1.09 10.65 -7.50
C ASN A 26 0.83 11.59 -8.69
N ASP A 27 1.66 11.48 -9.73
CA ASP A 27 1.50 12.28 -10.95
C ASP A 27 0.22 11.90 -11.69
N LEU A 28 -0.14 10.61 -11.73
CA LEU A 28 -1.39 10.12 -12.33
C LEU A 28 -2.63 10.65 -11.61
N VAL A 29 -2.61 10.68 -10.27
CA VAL A 29 -3.71 11.25 -9.46
C VAL A 29 -3.94 12.73 -9.77
N VAL A 30 -2.88 13.48 -10.07
CA VAL A 30 -2.99 14.90 -10.44
C VAL A 30 -3.41 15.07 -11.89
N TRP A 31 -2.86 14.28 -12.80
CA TRP A 31 -3.01 14.48 -14.24
C TRP A 31 -4.30 13.89 -14.80
N TYR A 32 -4.85 12.85 -14.15
CA TYR A 32 -6.07 12.19 -14.56
C TYR A 32 -7.12 12.30 -13.45
N PRO A 33 -8.31 12.88 -13.72
CA PRO A 33 -9.41 12.82 -12.76
C PRO A 33 -9.83 11.36 -12.63
N ASN A 34 -9.41 10.74 -11.54
CA ASN A 34 -9.68 9.34 -11.28
C ASN A 34 -11.19 9.12 -11.09
N SER A 35 -11.67 7.95 -11.51
CA SER A 35 -12.98 7.50 -11.06
C SER A 35 -12.92 7.22 -9.56
N GLU A 36 -14.05 7.34 -8.87
CA GLU A 36 -14.15 7.01 -7.44
C GLU A 36 -13.65 5.59 -7.13
N GLU A 37 -13.83 4.65 -8.07
CA GLU A 37 -13.33 3.28 -7.97
C GLU A 37 -11.79 3.21 -7.99
N ALA A 38 -11.15 3.96 -8.90
CA ALA A 38 -9.69 4.00 -9.00
C ALA A 38 -9.06 4.67 -7.76
N GLU A 39 -9.71 5.70 -7.20
CA GLU A 39 -9.27 6.30 -5.94
C GLU A 39 -9.35 5.32 -4.78
N LYS A 40 -10.44 4.54 -4.67
CA LYS A 40 -10.58 3.50 -3.65
C LYS A 40 -9.50 2.42 -3.75
N GLU A 41 -9.21 1.96 -4.97
CA GLU A 41 -8.12 1.00 -5.19
C GLU A 41 -6.76 1.56 -4.78
N LEU A 42 -6.46 2.81 -5.18
CA LEU A 42 -5.20 3.47 -4.81
C LEU A 42 -5.07 3.63 -3.30
N VAL A 43 -6.12 4.05 -2.61
CA VAL A 43 -6.15 4.15 -1.15
C VAL A 43 -5.90 2.78 -0.51
N GLY A 44 -6.52 1.72 -1.02
CA GLY A 44 -6.31 0.34 -0.54
C GLY A 44 -4.86 -0.15 -0.69
N VAL A 45 -4.14 0.31 -1.72
CA VAL A 45 -2.73 -0.03 -1.93
C VAL A 45 -1.80 0.85 -1.09
N PHE A 46 -2.06 2.15 -1.00
CA PHE A 46 -1.20 3.10 -0.32
C PHE A 46 -1.29 3.03 1.20
N PHE A 47 -2.47 2.74 1.74
CA PHE A 47 -2.67 2.69 3.18
C PHE A 47 -1.78 1.67 3.90
N PRO A 48 -1.65 0.41 3.42
CA PRO A 48 -0.68 -0.54 3.96
C PRO A 48 0.78 -0.05 3.86
N ILE A 49 1.15 0.60 2.76
CA ILE A 49 2.51 1.12 2.55
C ILE A 49 2.82 2.25 3.54
N ALA A 50 1.82 3.07 3.88
CA ALA A 50 1.96 4.13 4.87
C ALA A 50 2.13 3.59 6.31
N LEU A 51 1.56 2.42 6.61
CA LEU A 51 1.62 1.82 7.95
C LEU A 51 2.82 0.91 8.18
N ASP A 52 3.39 0.32 7.12
CA ASP A 52 4.43 -0.69 7.24
C ASP A 52 5.83 -0.05 7.41
N ALA A 53 6.48 -0.41 8.53
CA ALA A 53 7.83 0.05 8.88
C ALA A 53 8.90 -0.31 7.83
N CYS A 54 8.67 -1.33 7.00
CA CYS A 54 9.58 -1.70 5.92
C CYS A 54 9.65 -0.64 4.80
N PHE A 55 8.67 0.27 4.73
CA PHE A 55 8.57 1.31 3.71
C PHE A 55 8.77 2.72 4.26
N GLU A 56 9.47 2.89 5.39
CA GLU A 56 9.75 4.20 6.00
C GLU A 56 10.21 5.27 4.98
N ASN A 57 11.04 4.87 4.01
CA ASN A 57 11.54 5.77 2.97
C ASN A 57 10.51 6.18 1.88
N LEU A 58 9.29 5.64 1.93
CA LEU A 58 8.19 5.94 1.01
C LEU A 58 7.06 6.68 1.73
N VAL A 59 7.03 6.66 3.07
CA VAL A 59 5.92 7.17 3.88
C VAL A 59 5.57 8.60 3.50
N ASP A 60 6.53 9.52 3.41
CA ASP A 60 6.26 10.92 3.05
C ASP A 60 5.61 11.07 1.66
N LEU A 61 6.10 10.28 0.68
CA LEU A 61 5.59 10.29 -0.69
C LEU A 61 4.19 9.69 -0.77
N VAL A 62 3.94 8.61 -0.03
CA VAL A 62 2.64 7.97 0.06
C VAL A 62 1.64 8.86 0.78
N GLN A 63 2.08 9.53 1.86
CA GLN A 63 1.24 10.44 2.63
C GLN A 63 0.77 11.62 1.77
N LEU A 64 1.66 12.17 0.92
CA LEU A 64 1.30 13.21 -0.03
C LEU A 64 0.19 12.77 -1.00
N VAL A 65 0.23 11.52 -1.47
CA VAL A 65 -0.82 10.95 -2.34
C VAL A 65 -2.11 10.76 -1.56
N MET A 66 -2.01 10.18 -0.37
CA MET A 66 -3.14 9.92 0.52
C MET A 66 -3.85 11.22 0.95
N GLU A 67 -3.12 12.30 1.20
CA GLU A 67 -3.72 13.60 1.50
C GLU A 67 -4.55 14.16 0.35
N ARG A 68 -4.15 13.88 -0.90
CA ARG A 68 -4.90 14.31 -2.09
C ARG A 68 -6.17 13.47 -2.28
N LEU A 69 -6.09 12.17 -2.05
CA LEU A 69 -7.21 11.23 -2.24
C LEU A 69 -8.21 11.28 -1.08
N VAL A 70 -7.71 11.39 0.15
CA VAL A 70 -8.46 11.15 1.39
C VAL A 70 -8.59 12.42 2.25
N GLY A 71 -7.74 13.42 2.02
CA GLY A 71 -7.66 14.62 2.86
C GLY A 71 -6.59 14.48 3.95
N ALA A 72 -6.42 15.55 4.74
CA ALA A 72 -5.36 15.63 5.74
C ALA A 72 -5.40 14.48 6.75
N ALA A 73 -4.23 14.03 7.21
CA ALA A 73 -4.09 12.87 8.10
C ALA A 73 -4.80 13.03 9.45
N ASP A 74 -4.94 14.27 9.90
CA ASP A 74 -5.61 14.69 11.13
C ASP A 74 -7.11 14.92 10.95
N SER A 75 -7.64 14.79 9.73
CA SER A 75 -9.06 14.92 9.47
C SER A 75 -9.84 13.68 9.91
N ASP A 76 -11.06 13.90 10.42
CA ASP A 76 -11.99 12.81 10.79
C ASP A 76 -12.22 11.85 9.61
N ARG A 77 -12.33 12.39 8.39
CA ARG A 77 -12.52 11.59 7.17
C ARG A 77 -11.37 10.61 6.94
N TYR A 78 -10.13 11.05 7.16
CA TYR A 78 -8.97 10.19 7.02
C TYR A 78 -9.01 9.07 8.06
N GLN A 79 -9.31 9.40 9.31
CA GLN A 79 -9.40 8.44 10.42
C GLN A 79 -10.52 7.42 10.21
N ASP A 80 -11.67 7.84 9.70
CA ASP A 80 -12.81 6.96 9.39
C ASP A 80 -12.44 5.95 8.29
N ILE A 81 -11.81 6.43 7.21
CA ILE A 81 -11.41 5.59 6.08
C ILE A 81 -10.29 4.63 6.51
N ALA A 82 -9.29 5.11 7.24
CA ALA A 82 -8.24 4.29 7.82
C ALA A 82 -8.82 3.17 8.71
N SER A 83 -9.72 3.53 9.61
CA SER A 83 -10.39 2.59 10.52
C SER A 83 -11.20 1.56 9.75
N TYR A 84 -11.96 1.98 8.73
CA TYR A 84 -12.72 1.08 7.88
C TYR A 84 -11.82 0.07 7.14
N ILE A 85 -10.69 0.51 6.59
CA ILE A 85 -9.74 -0.38 5.89
C ILE A 85 -9.17 -1.43 6.84
N VAL A 86 -8.77 -1.04 8.04
CA VAL A 86 -8.25 -1.97 9.06
C VAL A 86 -9.33 -2.97 9.47
N ILE A 87 -10.52 -2.49 9.85
CA ILE A 87 -11.61 -3.34 10.33
C ILE A 87 -12.08 -4.32 9.23
N SER A 88 -12.19 -3.86 7.99
CA SER A 88 -12.59 -4.72 6.86
C SER A 88 -11.56 -5.82 6.56
N HIS A 89 -10.26 -5.52 6.67
CA HIS A 89 -9.21 -6.53 6.56
C HIS A 89 -9.26 -7.53 7.72
N CYS A 90 -9.40 -7.05 8.96
CA CYS A 90 -9.55 -7.93 10.13
C CYS A 90 -10.77 -8.85 10.00
N HIS A 91 -11.91 -8.32 9.57
CA HIS A 91 -13.12 -9.10 9.32
C HIS A 91 -12.91 -10.16 8.22
N SER A 92 -12.21 -9.81 7.14
CA SER A 92 -11.89 -10.74 6.05
C SER A 92 -10.99 -11.88 6.53
N LEU A 93 -10.01 -11.59 7.41
CA LEU A 93 -9.18 -12.62 8.02
C LEU A 93 -9.98 -13.55 8.93
N VAL A 94 -10.82 -13.00 9.81
CA VAL A 94 -11.66 -13.81 10.72
C VAL A 94 -12.60 -14.71 9.94
N THR A 95 -13.25 -14.20 8.90
CA THR A 95 -14.17 -15.00 8.07
C THR A 95 -13.43 -16.06 7.24
N ALA A 96 -12.25 -15.76 6.72
CA ALA A 96 -11.40 -16.75 6.04
C ALA A 96 -10.93 -17.86 6.98
N CYS A 97 -10.58 -17.53 8.23
CA CYS A 97 -10.17 -18.50 9.25
C CYS A 97 -11.34 -19.29 9.85
N ALA A 98 -12.56 -18.75 9.82
CA ALA A 98 -13.77 -19.42 10.29
C ALA A 98 -14.30 -20.48 9.29
N ALA A 99 -13.83 -20.45 8.04
CA ALA A 99 -14.05 -21.56 7.11
C ALA A 99 -13.33 -22.83 7.64
N PRO A 100 -13.93 -24.03 7.51
CA PRO A 100 -13.33 -25.25 8.04
C PRO A 100 -11.92 -25.44 7.48
N VAL A 101 -10.96 -25.51 8.40
CA VAL A 101 -9.51 -25.57 8.20
C VAL A 101 -9.13 -26.55 7.09
N ARG A 102 -8.71 -26.03 5.94
CA ARG A 102 -7.85 -26.73 4.96
C ARG A 102 -6.47 -26.08 4.83
N CYS A 103 -6.08 -25.25 5.78
CA CYS A 103 -4.74 -24.70 5.84
C CYS A 103 -4.06 -25.30 7.07
N LEU A 104 -2.93 -25.99 6.86
CA LEU A 104 -2.17 -26.83 7.80
C LEU A 104 -2.51 -28.32 7.80
N GLU A 105 -2.75 -28.93 6.63
CA GLU A 105 -2.19 -30.28 6.43
C GLU A 105 -0.75 -30.11 5.93
N GLU A 106 0.15 -29.93 6.90
CA GLU A 106 1.56 -30.27 6.74
C GLU A 106 1.62 -31.78 6.45
N LYS A 107 1.64 -32.16 5.17
CA LYS A 107 2.08 -33.51 4.78
C LYS A 107 3.60 -33.56 4.91
N ALA A 108 4.05 -33.61 6.17
CA ALA A 108 5.25 -34.34 6.52
C ALA A 108 4.91 -35.83 6.45
N LEU A 109 5.20 -36.45 5.30
CA LEU A 109 5.50 -37.87 5.10
C LEU A 109 6.00 -38.08 3.66
#